data_AF-A0A662BWM6-F1
#
_entry.id   AF-A0A662BWM6-F1
#
_cell.length_a   1.000
_cell.length_b   1.000
_cell.length_c   1.000
_cell.angle_alpha   90.00
_cell.angle_beta   90.00
_cell.angle_gamma   90.00
#
_symmetry.space_group_name_H-M   'P 1'
#
loop_
_entity.id
_entity.type
_entity.pdbx_description
1 polymer ?
#
loop_
_entity_poly.entity_id
_entity_poly.type
_entity_poly.pdbx_seq_one_letter_code
_entity_poly.pdbx_strand_id
1 'polypeptide(L)'
;MNRFIETDNKITGVIAKDLLNNIDVEVNAPLVVNFGGTWADMILEMAAKGKDIDHKVKRSEGIHIITKKMNNDHIISLIKESGKHLMVMPWRNHTIIGTTDKEFHG
;
A
#
# COMPACT_ATOMS: atom_id res chain seq x y z
N MET A 1 -3.06 19.07 7.04
CA MET A 1 -1.89 19.90 7.42
C MET A 1 -0.85 19.71 6.32
N ASN A 2 -0.40 20.78 5.65
CA ASN A 2 0.51 20.65 4.50
C ASN A 2 1.88 20.12 4.99
N ARG A 3 2.36 19.03 4.38
CA ARG A 3 3.63 18.36 4.70
C ARG A 3 4.69 18.57 3.61
N PHE A 4 4.45 19.50 2.68
CA PHE A 4 5.38 19.88 1.64
C PHE A 4 6.03 21.23 1.95
N ILE A 5 7.31 21.33 1.64
CA ILE A 5 8.04 22.60 1.57
C ILE A 5 7.88 23.12 0.16
N GLU A 6 7.53 24.39 0.01
CA GLU A 6 7.21 24.96 -1.29
C GLU A 6 7.87 26.31 -1.52
N THR A 7 8.30 26.54 -2.74
CA THR A 7 8.88 27.81 -3.21
C THR A 7 8.42 28.05 -4.63
N ASP A 8 7.93 29.26 -4.94
CA ASP A 8 7.43 29.63 -6.28
C ASP A 8 6.43 28.62 -6.87
N ASN A 9 5.49 28.16 -6.04
CA ASN A 9 4.47 27.17 -6.41
C ASN A 9 5.04 25.82 -6.91
N LYS A 10 6.27 25.47 -6.46
CA LYS A 10 6.90 24.17 -6.65
C LYS A 10 7.18 23.53 -5.31
N ILE A 11 7.05 22.21 -5.27
CA ILE A 11 7.48 21.43 -4.11
C ILE A 11 9.02 21.35 -4.14
N THR A 12 9.64 21.81 -3.06
CA THR A 12 11.10 21.88 -2.87
C THR A 12 11.58 21.04 -1.67
N GLY A 13 10.66 20.28 -1.06
CA GLY A 13 10.98 19.39 0.05
C GLY A 13 9.74 18.86 0.75
N VAL A 14 9.96 18.18 1.87
CA VAL A 14 8.90 17.60 2.72
C VAL A 14 9.20 17.83 4.19
N ILE A 15 8.15 17.83 5.00
CA ILE A 15 8.21 17.81 6.46
C ILE A 15 7.85 16.38 6.91
N ALA A 16 8.86 15.58 7.24
CA ALA A 16 8.68 14.21 7.68
C ALA A 16 8.47 14.17 9.21
N LYS A 17 7.56 13.29 9.67
CA LYS A 17 7.39 13.01 11.10
C LYS A 17 8.31 11.85 11.49
N ASP A 18 9.28 12.12 12.36
CA ASP A 18 10.01 11.06 13.05
C ASP A 18 9.07 10.44 14.11
N LEU A 19 8.66 9.19 13.87
CA LEU A 19 7.75 8.47 14.74
C LEU A 19 8.43 7.91 16.00
N LEU A 20 9.77 7.80 16.01
CA LEU A 20 10.53 7.30 17.15
C LEU A 20 10.71 8.40 18.21
N ASN A 21 11.08 9.60 17.76
CA ASN A 21 11.33 10.74 18.64
C ASN A 21 10.14 11.72 18.72
N ASN A 22 9.10 11.50 17.92
CA ASN A 22 7.93 12.36 17.82
C ASN A 22 8.25 13.82 17.45
N ILE A 23 9.25 14.04 16.60
CA ILE A 23 9.65 15.37 16.08
C ILE A 23 9.38 15.48 14.59
N ASP A 24 9.26 16.71 14.09
CA ASP A 24 9.20 16.97 12.65
C ASP A 24 10.61 17.30 12.12
N VAL A 25 10.93 16.81 10.92
CA VAL A 25 12.21 17.00 10.24
C VAL A 25 11.97 17.53 8.84
N GLU A 26 12.63 18.63 8.49
CA GLU A 26 12.60 19.19 7.15
C GLU A 26 13.63 18.52 6.24
N VAL A 27 13.21 18.09 5.06
CA VAL A 27 14.07 17.49 4.05
C VAL A 27 13.88 18.25 2.75
N ASN A 28 14.90 19.04 2.38
CA ASN A 28 14.90 19.82 1.14
C ASN A 28 15.45 18.99 -0.03
N ALA A 29 14.80 19.08 -1.19
CA ALA A 29 15.21 18.38 -2.40
C ALA A 29 14.72 19.12 -3.66
N PRO A 30 15.49 19.11 -4.77
CA PRO A 30 15.07 19.73 -6.03
C PRO A 30 13.93 18.97 -6.73
N LEU A 31 13.69 17.72 -6.36
CA LEU A 31 12.63 16.86 -6.86
C LEU A 31 12.10 15.98 -5.73
N VAL A 32 10.78 15.89 -5.62
CA VAL A 32 10.07 14.98 -4.72
C VAL A 32 9.25 14.00 -5.56
N VAL A 33 9.46 12.70 -5.37
CA VAL A 33 8.74 11.63 -6.09
C VAL A 33 7.84 10.88 -5.11
N ASN A 34 6.57 10.70 -5.46
CA ASN A 34 5.59 9.98 -4.64
C ASN A 34 5.64 8.47 -4.94
N PHE A 35 6.20 7.69 -4.01
CA PHE A 35 6.15 6.22 -4.00
C PHE A 35 5.24 5.68 -2.89
N GLY A 36 4.14 6.37 -2.59
CA GLY A 36 3.24 6.04 -1.49
C GLY A 36 2.38 4.78 -1.68
N GLY A 37 2.51 4.03 -2.78
CA GLY A 37 1.75 2.80 -3.02
C GLY A 37 0.24 3.00 -2.87
N THR A 38 -0.39 2.25 -1.97
CA THR A 38 -1.83 2.37 -1.66
C THR A 38 -2.22 3.71 -1.01
N TRP A 39 -1.27 4.57 -0.63
CA TRP A 39 -1.51 5.91 -0.10
C TRP A 39 -1.16 7.03 -1.09
N ALA A 40 -0.83 6.70 -2.34
CA ALA A 40 -0.33 7.69 -3.31
C ALA A 40 -1.33 8.81 -3.59
N ASP A 41 -2.61 8.50 -3.75
CA ASP A 41 -3.70 9.48 -3.90
C ASP A 41 -3.85 10.41 -2.70
N MET A 42 -3.76 9.88 -1.48
CA MET A 42 -3.82 10.69 -0.25
C MET A 42 -2.65 11.69 -0.18
N ILE A 43 -1.46 11.29 -0.61
CA ILE A 43 -0.28 12.18 -0.70
C ILE A 43 -0.49 13.25 -1.78
N LEU A 44 -1.09 12.89 -2.92
CA LEU A 44 -1.46 13.85 -3.97
C LEU A 44 -2.50 14.85 -3.48
N GLU A 45 -3.51 14.40 -2.72
CA GLU A 45 -4.53 15.24 -2.09
C GLU A 45 -3.90 16.30 -1.17
N MET A 46 -2.88 15.91 -0.39
CA MET A 46 -2.13 16.83 0.46
C MET A 46 -1.41 17.91 -0.38
N ALA A 47 -0.85 17.54 -1.53
CA ALA A 47 -0.17 18.46 -2.44
C ALA A 47 -1.14 19.34 -3.24
N ALA A 48 -2.36 18.86 -3.51
CA ALA A 48 -3.33 19.51 -4.38
C ALA A 48 -4.00 20.75 -3.76
N LYS A 49 -3.87 20.95 -2.43
CA LYS A 49 -4.40 22.13 -1.71
C LYS A 49 -5.88 22.40 -1.99
N GLY A 50 -6.69 21.34 -2.06
CA GLY A 50 -8.13 21.45 -2.32
C GLY A 50 -8.52 21.57 -3.80
N LYS A 51 -7.56 21.48 -4.72
CA LYS A 51 -7.86 21.17 -6.13
C LYS A 51 -8.26 19.71 -6.24
N ASP A 52 -9.22 19.45 -7.11
CA ASP A 52 -9.64 18.06 -7.37
C ASP A 52 -8.49 17.29 -8.04
N ILE A 53 -8.33 16.03 -7.64
CA ILE A 53 -7.33 15.13 -8.22
C ILE A 53 -8.03 13.99 -8.95
N ASP A 54 -7.76 13.86 -10.25
CA ASP A 54 -8.35 12.83 -11.08
C ASP A 54 -7.79 11.42 -10.79
N HIS A 55 -6.66 11.32 -10.07
CA HIS A 55 -5.98 10.06 -9.80
C HIS A 55 -6.34 9.53 -8.40
N LYS A 56 -7.27 8.59 -8.36
CA LYS A 56 -7.68 7.88 -7.14
C LYS A 56 -7.19 6.44 -7.14
N VAL A 57 -6.69 5.96 -6.00
CA VAL A 57 -6.26 4.57 -5.84
C VAL A 57 -7.43 3.75 -5.32
N LYS A 58 -7.92 2.80 -6.13
CA LYS A 58 -8.85 1.78 -5.64
C LYS A 58 -8.08 0.75 -4.83
N ARG A 59 -8.47 0.55 -3.57
CA ARG A 59 -7.81 -0.37 -2.64
C ARG A 59 -8.62 -1.66 -2.51
N SER A 60 -7.92 -2.78 -2.35
CA SER A 60 -8.51 -4.06 -1.95
C SER A 60 -7.70 -4.68 -0.81
N GLU A 61 -8.40 -5.42 0.05
CA GLU A 61 -7.81 -6.21 1.12
C GLU A 61 -7.82 -7.70 0.75
N GLY A 62 -6.70 -8.36 1.08
CA GLY A 62 -6.50 -9.78 0.90
C GLY A 62 -5.82 -10.38 2.11
N ILE A 63 -6.37 -11.47 2.63
CA ILE A 63 -5.78 -12.21 3.75
C ILE A 63 -5.29 -13.58 3.30
N HIS A 64 -4.35 -14.11 4.09
CA HIS A 64 -3.88 -15.49 3.99
C HIS A 64 -3.98 -16.16 5.36
N ILE A 65 -4.26 -17.46 5.37
CA ILE A 65 -4.28 -18.29 6.57
C ILE A 65 -3.12 -19.27 6.50
N ILE A 66 -2.45 -19.49 7.63
CA ILE A 66 -1.35 -20.45 7.75
C ILE A 66 -1.82 -21.65 8.56
N THR A 67 -1.57 -22.86 8.06
CA THR A 67 -1.94 -24.12 8.70
C THR A 67 -0.72 -25.03 8.87
N LYS A 68 -0.89 -26.15 9.58
CA LYS A 68 0.10 -27.25 9.59
C LYS A 68 0.36 -27.70 8.14
N LYS A 69 1.55 -28.22 7.86
CA LYS A 69 1.92 -28.74 6.54
C LYS A 69 0.87 -29.73 6.01
N MET A 70 0.27 -29.41 4.86
CA MET A 70 -0.74 -30.24 4.18
C MET A 70 -0.21 -30.91 2.92
N ASN A 71 0.76 -30.28 2.24
CA ASN A 71 1.40 -30.79 1.04
C ASN A 71 2.92 -30.59 1.15
N ASN A 72 3.68 -31.34 0.36
CA ASN A 72 5.15 -31.25 0.37
C ASN A 72 5.64 -30.12 -0.53
N ASP A 73 5.62 -30.32 -1.85
CA ASP A 73 6.40 -29.49 -2.77
C ASP A 73 5.59 -28.92 -3.95
N HIS A 74 4.27 -29.13 -3.95
CA HIS A 74 3.40 -28.67 -5.04
C HIS A 74 2.46 -27.57 -4.59
N ILE A 75 2.29 -26.57 -5.46
CA ILE A 75 1.25 -25.56 -5.34
C ILE A 75 -0.03 -26.13 -5.94
N ILE A 76 -1.13 -26.01 -5.20
CA ILE A 76 -2.47 -26.33 -5.72
C ILE A 76 -3.17 -25.01 -6.01
N SER A 77 -3.59 -24.83 -7.26
CA SER A 77 -4.42 -23.70 -7.69
C SER A 77 -5.84 -24.20 -7.94
N LEU A 78 -6.80 -23.56 -7.28
CA LEU A 78 -8.24 -23.85 -7.37
C LEU A 78 -8.93 -22.65 -7.99
N ILE A 79 -9.90 -22.92 -8.87
CA ILE A 79 -10.78 -21.89 -9.43
C ILE A 79 -12.15 -22.11 -8.82
N LYS A 80 -12.66 -21.11 -8.10
CA LYS A 80 -14.02 -21.14 -7.54
C LYS A 80 -15.03 -20.95 -8.68
N GLU A 81 -16.27 -21.39 -8.47
CA GLU A 81 -17.39 -21.11 -9.39
C GLU A 81 -17.54 -19.61 -9.69
N SER A 82 -17.19 -18.75 -8.72
CA SER A 82 -17.18 -17.29 -8.89
C SER A 82 -16.05 -16.76 -9.79
N GLY A 83 -15.21 -17.63 -10.38
CA GLY A 83 -14.04 -17.28 -11.18
C GLY A 83 -12.82 -16.82 -10.36
N LYS A 84 -12.92 -16.73 -9.03
CA LYS A 84 -11.80 -16.33 -8.16
C LYS A 84 -10.84 -17.49 -7.94
N HIS A 85 -9.54 -17.19 -7.85
CA HIS A 85 -8.51 -18.17 -7.56
C HIS A 85 -8.30 -18.35 -6.04
N LEU A 86 -8.01 -19.57 -5.62
CA LEU A 86 -7.50 -19.91 -4.29
C LEU A 86 -6.26 -20.77 -4.46
N MET A 87 -5.20 -20.44 -3.75
CA MET A 87 -3.92 -21.15 -3.79
C MET A 87 -3.64 -21.80 -2.44
N VAL A 88 -3.17 -23.03 -2.48
CA VAL A 88 -2.67 -23.79 -1.33
C VAL A 88 -1.20 -24.09 -1.61
N MET A 89 -0.32 -23.38 -0.92
CA MET A 89 1.11 -23.32 -1.23
C MET A 89 1.94 -23.83 -0.05
N PRO A 90 2.99 -24.65 -0.28
CA PRO A 90 3.96 -24.94 0.75
C PRO A 90 4.72 -23.66 1.13
N TRP A 91 4.84 -23.40 2.42
CA TRP A 91 5.56 -22.24 2.93
C TRP A 91 6.30 -22.61 4.22
N ARG A 92 7.62 -22.77 4.11
CA ARG A 92 8.44 -23.38 5.17
C ARG A 92 7.83 -24.75 5.57
N ASN A 93 7.81 -25.09 6.86
CA ASN A 93 7.18 -26.32 7.36
C ASN A 93 5.65 -26.17 7.58
N HIS A 94 4.99 -25.32 6.80
CA HIS A 94 3.57 -25.00 6.89
C HIS A 94 2.94 -24.95 5.50
N THR A 95 1.63 -24.75 5.47
CA THR A 95 0.90 -24.43 4.25
C THR A 95 0.28 -23.05 4.41
N ILE A 96 0.43 -22.20 3.40
CA ILE A 96 -0.26 -20.91 3.30
C ILE A 96 -1.42 -21.02 2.31
N ILE A 97 -2.58 -20.52 2.70
CA ILE A 97 -3.84 -20.60 1.95
C ILE A 97 -4.36 -19.18 1.72
N GLY A 98 -4.64 -18.83 0.47
CA GLY A 98 -5.16 -17.51 0.12
C GLY A 98 -5.20 -17.25 -1.39
N THR A 99 -5.50 -16.05 -1.85
CA THR A 99 -5.92 -14.86 -1.06
C THR A 99 -7.44 -14.66 -1.12
N THR A 100 -7.97 -13.85 -0.20
CA THR A 100 -9.25 -13.16 -0.43
C THR A 100 -9.04 -11.90 -1.27
N ASP A 101 -10.12 -11.37 -1.81
CA ASP A 101 -10.15 -10.07 -2.48
C ASP A 101 -11.49 -9.40 -2.18
N LYS A 102 -11.41 -8.32 -1.39
CA LYS A 102 -12.54 -7.50 -0.97
C LYS A 102 -12.17 -6.03 -1.10
N GLU A 103 -13.11 -5.22 -1.59
CA GLU A 103 -12.91 -3.77 -1.66
C GLU A 103 -12.66 -3.19 -0.26
N PHE A 104 -11.64 -2.35 -0.16
CA PHE A 104 -11.20 -1.75 1.10
C PHE A 104 -11.33 -0.23 1.01
N HIS A 105 -11.97 0.38 2.01
CA HIS A 105 -12.28 1.81 1.99
C HIS A 105 -11.36 2.66 2.89
N GLY A 106 -10.45 2.05 3.66
CA GLY A 106 -9.68 2.75 4.68
C GLY A 106 -10.38 2.72 6.02
#